data_AF-X0QYG0-F1
#
_entry.id   AF-X0QYG0-F1
#
_cell.length_a   1.000
_cell.length_b   1.000
_cell.length_c   1.000
_cell.angle_alpha   90.00
_cell.angle_beta   90.00
_cell.angle_gamma   90.00
#
_symmetry.space_group_name_H-M   'P 1'
#
loop_
_entity.id
_entity.type
_entity.pdbx_description
1 polymer ?
#
loop_
_entity_poly.entity_id
_entity_poly.type
_entity_poly.pdbx_seq_one_letter_code
_entity_poly.pdbx_strand_id
1 'polypeptide(L)'
;MYESGLMIGHFEPLHLGQMRSILAAAGQAKTLHIIIMAHPAPHLDFDITLQDKARWLQMACADLPFIQIHTTHEIELPLHDSFVDVTINIPASNAKLQRLATALDLPADTVLFVAENHPLAQSDVYERLSIPVVTTPLQPEFDSYAIARNPVAHWSAIHPQARGDYTKTVAIVGGESSGKTTLVHKLANYYGASFALEMGRLYVGTDLGGSEVGLQYNDYGPIALQHAQAIRDAAANATAPVTIVDTDFVTTQAFCEEYEGRSHPFVAACIDEFRLDHTIMLDNNTPWIDDGMRSLGTPEARGRFERRLVDIFARHDIKPHMLISQITMRVISKRCCLSISMFMVDRRQGKNSDGKNSDNTKII
;
A
#
# COMPACT_ATOMS: atom_id res chain seq x y z
N MET A 1 -4.89 37.18 4.88
CA MET A 1 -4.16 35.94 5.19
C MET A 1 -4.12 35.86 6.71
N TYR A 2 -4.64 34.77 7.27
CA TYR A 2 -4.67 34.50 8.70
C TYR A 2 -3.26 34.17 9.20
N GLU A 3 -2.95 34.46 10.47
CA GLU A 3 -1.65 34.09 11.04
C GLU A 3 -1.52 32.57 11.20
N SER A 4 -2.60 31.91 11.64
CA SER A 4 -2.64 30.47 11.90
C SER A 4 -3.95 29.85 11.38
N GLY A 5 -3.83 28.67 10.78
CA GLY A 5 -4.93 27.84 10.30
C GLY A 5 -4.89 26.44 10.91
N LEU A 6 -6.07 25.86 11.12
CA LEU A 6 -6.24 24.49 11.61
C LEU A 6 -7.11 23.70 10.64
N MET A 7 -6.70 22.48 10.29
CA MET A 7 -7.49 21.49 9.55
C MET A 7 -7.46 20.16 10.29
N ILE A 8 -8.56 19.42 10.26
CA ILE A 8 -8.71 18.17 11.01
C ILE A 8 -9.35 17.15 10.06
N GLY A 9 -8.80 15.93 10.01
CA GLY A 9 -9.23 14.91 9.06
C GLY A 9 -8.82 13.50 9.45
N HIS A 10 -9.56 12.51 8.93
CA HIS A 10 -9.15 11.09 9.05
C HIS A 10 -8.13 10.69 7.98
N PHE A 11 -8.15 11.34 6.81
CA PHE A 11 -7.23 11.12 5.67
C PHE A 11 -7.01 9.64 5.32
N GLU A 12 -8.07 8.82 5.33
CA GLU A 12 -7.99 7.37 5.08
C GLU A 12 -8.95 6.93 3.97
N PRO A 13 -8.47 6.82 2.72
CA PRO A 13 -7.17 7.26 2.22
C PRO A 13 -7.05 8.79 2.12
N LEU A 14 -5.81 9.29 2.04
CA LEU A 14 -5.56 10.64 1.52
C LEU A 14 -5.99 10.69 0.04
N HIS A 15 -6.90 11.60 -0.31
CA HIS A 15 -7.40 11.76 -1.67
C HIS A 15 -7.19 13.17 -2.24
N LEU A 16 -7.32 13.32 -3.57
CA LEU A 16 -7.06 14.57 -4.27
C LEU A 16 -7.99 15.72 -3.81
N GLY A 17 -9.25 15.41 -3.49
CA GLY A 17 -10.19 16.38 -2.91
C GLY A 17 -9.69 17.01 -1.59
N GLN A 18 -9.24 16.18 -0.63
CA GLN A 18 -8.61 16.66 0.60
C GLN A 18 -7.37 17.51 0.32
N MET A 19 -6.52 17.09 -0.61
CA MET A 19 -5.33 17.87 -0.98
C MET A 19 -5.70 19.23 -1.57
N ARG A 20 -6.74 19.33 -2.40
CA ARG A 20 -7.23 20.62 -2.91
C ARG A 20 -7.71 21.54 -1.78
N SER A 21 -8.44 20.99 -0.79
CA SER A 21 -8.86 21.75 0.38
C SER A 21 -7.68 22.20 1.24
N ILE A 22 -6.68 21.33 1.45
CA ILE A 22 -5.42 21.64 2.15
C ILE A 22 -4.70 22.79 1.44
N LEU A 23 -4.56 22.73 0.12
CA LEU A 23 -3.89 23.78 -0.66
C LEU A 23 -4.67 25.10 -0.64
N ALA A 24 -6.00 25.04 -0.64
CA ALA A 24 -6.85 26.23 -0.50
C ALA A 24 -6.72 26.90 0.88
N ALA A 25 -6.62 26.11 1.95
CA ALA A 25 -6.37 26.60 3.30
C ALA A 25 -4.95 27.17 3.45
N ALA A 26 -3.96 26.45 2.90
CA ALA A 26 -2.56 26.85 2.86
C ALA A 26 -2.34 28.21 2.16
N GLY A 27 -3.15 28.53 1.13
CA GLY A 27 -3.13 29.85 0.49
C GLY A 27 -3.71 31.00 1.33
N GLN A 28 -4.36 30.68 2.45
CA GLN A 28 -5.08 31.65 3.28
C GLN A 28 -4.45 31.86 4.67
N ALA A 29 -3.54 30.99 5.12
CA ALA A 29 -2.87 31.07 6.42
C ALA A 29 -1.35 31.08 6.29
N LYS A 30 -0.63 31.79 7.18
CA LYS A 30 0.84 31.78 7.20
C LYS A 30 1.41 30.46 7.72
N THR A 31 0.75 29.84 8.68
CA THR A 31 1.03 28.49 9.19
C THR A 31 -0.27 27.67 9.18
N LEU A 32 -0.22 26.44 8.68
CA LEU A 32 -1.37 25.53 8.65
C LEU A 32 -1.07 24.28 9.47
N HIS A 33 -1.82 24.06 10.54
CA HIS A 33 -1.76 22.85 11.36
C HIS A 33 -2.77 21.83 10.84
N ILE A 34 -2.31 20.65 10.44
CA ILE A 34 -3.16 19.53 10.00
C ILE A 34 -3.14 18.46 11.09
N ILE A 35 -4.31 18.15 11.65
CA ILE A 35 -4.50 17.13 12.67
C ILE A 35 -5.07 15.86 12.03
N ILE A 36 -4.31 14.78 12.11
CA ILE A 36 -4.67 13.47 11.61
C ILE A 36 -5.24 12.64 12.75
N MET A 37 -6.45 12.10 12.53
CA MET A 37 -7.14 11.28 13.51
C MET A 37 -7.29 9.83 13.05
N ALA A 38 -7.48 8.93 14.02
CA ALA A 38 -7.84 7.54 13.71
C ALA A 38 -9.19 7.52 12.97
N HIS A 39 -9.35 6.63 11.99
CA HIS A 39 -10.63 6.46 11.33
C HIS A 39 -11.54 5.63 12.25
N PRO A 40 -12.80 6.02 12.51
CA PRO A 40 -13.68 5.32 13.47
C PRO A 40 -14.12 3.94 12.98
N ALA A 41 -14.06 3.70 11.67
CA ALA A 41 -14.40 2.44 11.02
C ALA A 41 -13.40 2.13 9.89
N PRO A 42 -12.14 1.77 10.21
CA PRO A 42 -11.10 1.57 9.20
C PRO A 42 -11.46 0.42 8.25
N HIS A 43 -10.89 0.44 7.04
CA HIS A 43 -11.19 -0.58 6.02
C HIS A 43 -10.58 -1.93 6.42
N LEU A 44 -11.34 -3.03 6.32
CA LEU A 44 -10.89 -4.35 6.84
C LEU A 44 -9.72 -4.97 6.06
N ASP A 45 -9.61 -4.66 4.76
CA ASP A 45 -8.59 -5.27 3.88
C ASP A 45 -7.27 -4.46 3.81
N PHE A 46 -7.22 -3.28 4.45
CA PHE A 46 -6.05 -2.40 4.47
C PHE A 46 -5.72 -2.01 5.91
N ASP A 47 -4.51 -2.32 6.36
CA ASP A 47 -4.06 -2.04 7.71
C ASP A 47 -3.33 -0.68 7.72
N ILE A 48 -4.10 0.40 7.87
CA ILE A 48 -3.58 1.77 7.80
C ILE A 48 -3.37 2.32 9.20
N THR A 49 -2.13 2.69 9.52
CA THR A 49 -1.80 3.32 10.80
C THR A 49 -1.88 4.85 10.73
N LEU A 50 -1.87 5.52 11.89
CA LEU A 50 -1.72 6.98 11.92
C LEU A 50 -0.40 7.44 11.31
N GLN A 51 0.66 6.65 11.48
CA GLN A 51 1.98 6.93 10.96
C GLN A 51 2.01 6.86 9.44
N ASP A 52 1.24 5.96 8.81
CA ASP A 52 1.13 5.90 7.35
C ASP A 52 0.45 7.16 6.80
N LYS A 53 -0.65 7.58 7.42
CA LYS A 53 -1.34 8.84 7.08
C LYS A 53 -0.45 10.06 7.25
N ALA A 54 0.31 10.12 8.35
CA ALA A 54 1.28 11.17 8.59
C ALA A 54 2.36 11.17 7.51
N ARG A 55 2.89 10.01 7.14
CA ARG A 55 3.86 9.87 6.05
C ARG A 55 3.28 10.36 4.72
N TRP A 56 2.03 10.04 4.39
CA TRP A 56 1.38 10.49 3.16
C TRP A 56 1.33 12.01 3.08
N LEU A 57 0.86 12.66 4.13
CA LEU A 57 0.75 14.12 4.18
C LEU A 57 2.14 14.79 4.26
N GLN A 58 3.09 14.22 5.00
CA GLN A 58 4.46 14.73 5.07
C GLN A 58 5.12 14.72 3.70
N MET A 59 4.97 13.63 2.95
CA MET A 59 5.51 13.53 1.59
C MET A 59 4.73 14.42 0.60
N ALA A 60 3.40 14.49 0.73
CA ALA A 60 2.58 15.32 -0.16
C ALA A 60 2.82 16.83 0.04
N CYS A 61 3.19 17.24 1.25
CA CYS A 61 3.43 18.63 1.64
C CYS A 61 4.93 18.94 1.88
N ALA A 62 5.86 18.08 1.43
CA ALA A 62 7.28 18.20 1.75
C ALA A 62 7.89 19.57 1.38
N ASP A 63 7.43 20.15 0.27
CA ASP A 63 7.87 21.47 -0.23
C ASP A 63 7.07 22.64 0.36
N LEU A 64 6.20 22.39 1.34
CA LEU A 64 5.33 23.37 2.00
C LEU A 64 5.67 23.44 3.50
N PRO A 65 6.83 24.02 3.89
CA PRO A 65 7.37 23.94 5.26
C PRO A 65 6.51 24.65 6.32
N PHE A 66 5.54 25.46 5.89
CA PHE A 66 4.57 26.13 6.76
C PHE A 66 3.34 25.27 7.08
N ILE A 67 3.24 24.07 6.49
CA ILE A 67 2.26 23.05 6.87
C ILE A 67 2.87 22.16 7.95
N GLN A 68 2.26 22.16 9.13
CA GLN A 68 2.67 21.34 10.27
C GLN A 68 1.68 20.19 10.45
N ILE A 69 2.18 18.96 10.55
CA ILE A 69 1.37 17.75 10.64
C ILE A 69 1.45 17.18 12.05
N HIS A 70 0.29 16.86 12.60
CA HIS A 70 0.12 16.33 13.96
C HIS A 70 -0.77 15.10 13.93
N THR A 71 -0.57 14.16 14.85
CA THR A 71 -1.40 12.94 14.95
C THR A 71 -2.04 12.85 16.34
N THR A 72 -3.27 12.34 16.41
CA THR A 72 -3.94 12.08 17.70
C THR A 72 -4.83 10.84 17.67
N HIS A 73 -4.78 10.07 18.76
CA HIS A 73 -5.73 8.99 19.05
C HIS A 73 -6.88 9.45 19.97
N GLU A 74 -6.73 10.60 20.62
CA GLU A 74 -7.49 10.96 21.83
C GLU A 74 -8.69 11.86 21.55
N ILE A 75 -8.82 12.33 20.30
CA ILE A 75 -9.79 13.35 19.94
C ILE A 75 -10.64 12.85 18.79
N GLU A 76 -11.84 12.39 19.11
CA GLU A 76 -12.91 12.18 18.13
C GLU A 76 -13.66 13.50 17.93
N LEU A 77 -13.23 14.38 17.04
CA LEU A 77 -14.14 15.42 16.58
C LEU A 77 -15.17 14.78 15.64
N PRO A 78 -16.45 15.20 15.68
CA PRO A 78 -17.43 14.79 14.69
C PRO A 78 -17.00 15.39 13.33
N LEU A 79 -16.17 14.65 12.60
CA LEU A 79 -15.87 14.92 11.21
C LEU A 79 -16.82 14.07 10.40
N HIS A 80 -17.73 14.72 9.70
CA HIS A 80 -18.71 14.03 8.89
C HIS A 80 -18.68 14.67 7.51
N ASP A 81 -18.49 13.87 6.48
CA ASP A 81 -18.40 14.37 5.10
C ASP A 81 -19.78 14.54 4.43
N SER A 82 -20.88 14.42 5.20
CA SER A 82 -22.25 14.52 4.68
C SER A 82 -23.20 15.26 5.62
N PHE A 83 -24.22 15.89 5.03
CA PHE A 83 -25.31 16.62 5.69
C PHE A 83 -26.37 15.73 6.39
N VAL A 84 -26.09 14.44 6.64
CA VAL A 84 -27.12 13.52 7.15
C VAL A 84 -27.39 13.77 8.64
N ASP A 85 -28.39 14.61 8.96
CA ASP A 85 -28.98 14.83 10.29
C ASP A 85 -28.01 14.64 11.49
N VAL A 86 -26.81 15.19 11.37
CA VAL A 86 -25.79 15.05 12.39
C VAL A 86 -26.05 16.10 13.45
N THR A 87 -26.53 15.68 14.62
CA THR A 87 -26.58 16.57 15.78
C THR A 87 -25.16 16.77 16.30
N ILE A 88 -24.57 17.95 16.06
CA ILE A 88 -23.27 18.30 16.62
C ILE A 88 -23.44 18.71 18.08
N ASN A 89 -22.79 17.98 18.98
CA ASN A 89 -22.67 18.39 20.37
C ASN A 89 -21.65 19.53 20.47
N ILE A 90 -22.14 20.77 20.42
CA ILE A 90 -21.31 21.99 20.46
C ILE A 90 -20.44 22.06 21.72
N PRO A 91 -20.96 21.85 22.96
CA PRO A 91 -20.11 21.85 24.16
C PRO A 91 -18.96 20.84 24.10
N ALA A 92 -19.24 19.61 23.65
CA ALA A 92 -18.21 18.58 23.51
C ALA A 92 -17.18 18.93 22.43
N SER A 93 -17.62 19.51 21.32
CA SER A 93 -16.75 19.96 20.22
C SER A 93 -15.84 21.10 20.65
N ASN A 94 -16.38 22.10 21.36
CA ASN A 94 -15.59 23.21 21.91
C ASN A 94 -14.57 22.74 22.94
N ALA A 95 -14.94 21.82 23.84
CA ALA A 95 -13.99 21.25 24.80
C ALA A 95 -12.82 20.53 24.08
N LYS A 96 -13.09 19.83 22.98
CA LYS A 96 -12.07 19.15 22.16
C LYS A 96 -11.18 20.16 21.42
N LEU A 97 -11.77 21.17 20.76
CA LEU A 97 -11.04 22.22 20.07
C LEU A 97 -10.16 23.05 21.01
N GLN A 98 -10.63 23.36 22.22
CA GLN A 98 -9.84 24.06 23.23
C GLN A 98 -8.66 23.22 23.72
N ARG A 99 -8.85 21.91 23.91
CA ARG A 99 -7.75 20.99 24.27
C ARG A 99 -6.70 20.94 23.17
N LEU A 100 -7.10 20.84 21.90
CA LEU A 100 -6.20 20.89 20.75
C LEU A 100 -5.41 22.20 20.71
N ALA A 101 -6.12 23.33 20.80
CA ALA A 101 -5.50 24.65 20.77
C ALA A 101 -4.48 24.83 21.90
N THR A 102 -4.80 24.35 23.10
CA THR A 102 -3.88 24.39 24.25
C THR A 102 -2.69 23.47 24.06
N ALA A 103 -2.90 22.24 23.57
CA ALA A 103 -1.82 21.25 23.40
C ALA A 103 -0.80 21.67 22.33
N LEU A 104 -1.26 22.39 21.31
CA LEU A 104 -0.44 22.85 20.19
C LEU A 104 0.03 24.31 20.33
N ASP A 105 -0.30 24.97 21.46
CA ASP A 105 -0.03 26.39 21.70
C ASP A 105 -0.49 27.29 20.53
N LEU A 106 -1.70 27.02 20.02
CA LEU A 106 -2.22 27.73 18.85
C LEU A 106 -2.53 29.21 19.18
N PRO A 107 -2.21 30.15 18.28
CA PRO A 107 -2.60 31.54 18.43
C PRO A 107 -4.11 31.71 18.64
N ALA A 108 -4.51 32.70 19.45
CA ALA A 108 -5.91 32.96 19.77
C ALA A 108 -6.77 33.35 18.54
N ASP A 109 -6.14 33.81 17.46
CA ASP A 109 -6.76 34.16 16.18
C ASP A 109 -6.71 33.04 15.14
N THR A 110 -6.30 31.82 15.55
CA THR A 110 -6.33 30.64 14.68
C THR A 110 -7.74 30.40 14.14
N VAL A 111 -7.84 30.10 12.85
CA VAL A 111 -9.11 29.74 12.19
C VAL A 111 -9.17 28.26 11.85
N LEU A 112 -10.36 27.66 11.98
CA LEU A 112 -10.63 26.29 11.57
C LEU A 112 -11.11 26.27 10.11
N PHE A 113 -10.32 25.65 9.24
CA PHE A 113 -10.70 25.42 7.86
C PHE A 113 -11.50 24.13 7.73
N VAL A 114 -12.68 24.23 7.11
CA VAL A 114 -13.56 23.09 6.81
C VAL A 114 -14.10 23.23 5.39
N ALA A 115 -14.46 22.12 4.75
CA ALA A 115 -15.16 22.19 3.46
C ALA A 115 -16.55 22.83 3.64
N GLU A 116 -17.05 23.54 2.63
CA GLU A 116 -18.37 24.20 2.69
C GLU A 116 -19.54 23.23 2.93
N ASN A 117 -19.39 21.95 2.57
CA ASN A 117 -20.37 20.90 2.83
C ASN A 117 -20.19 20.18 4.18
N HIS A 118 -19.18 20.56 4.96
CA HIS A 118 -18.93 19.96 6.26
C HIS A 118 -20.00 20.43 7.27
N PRO A 119 -20.52 19.56 8.15
CA PRO A 119 -21.52 19.94 9.16
C PRO A 119 -21.09 21.08 10.10
N LEU A 120 -19.78 21.23 10.35
CA LEU A 120 -19.24 22.38 11.10
C LEU A 120 -19.35 23.72 10.34
N ALA A 121 -19.67 23.73 9.05
CA ALA A 121 -19.90 24.94 8.26
C ALA A 121 -21.36 25.43 8.30
N GLN A 122 -22.27 24.71 8.98
CA GLN A 122 -23.66 25.14 9.12
C GLN A 122 -23.76 26.36 10.04
N SER A 123 -24.62 27.33 9.69
CA SER A 123 -24.70 28.62 10.39
C SER A 123 -25.06 28.52 11.86
N ASP A 124 -25.92 27.57 12.23
CA ASP A 124 -26.31 27.30 13.60
C ASP A 124 -25.20 26.61 14.44
N VAL A 125 -24.18 26.07 13.77
CA VAL A 125 -23.04 25.39 14.39
C VAL A 125 -21.82 26.32 14.47
N TYR A 126 -21.35 26.86 13.33
CA TYR A 126 -20.06 27.55 13.29
C TYR A 126 -20.03 28.81 14.16
N GLU A 127 -21.15 29.53 14.29
CA GLU A 127 -21.26 30.73 15.13
C GLU A 127 -21.09 30.42 16.63
N ARG A 128 -21.23 29.15 17.03
CA ARG A 128 -21.16 28.68 18.41
C ARG A 128 -19.87 27.92 18.72
N LEU A 129 -19.00 27.75 17.75
CA LEU A 129 -17.70 27.12 17.95
C LEU A 129 -16.71 28.08 18.62
N SER A 130 -15.81 27.54 19.43
CA SER A 130 -14.79 28.33 20.14
C SER A 130 -13.67 28.85 19.24
N ILE A 131 -13.58 28.34 18.01
CA ILE A 131 -12.60 28.72 16.99
C ILE A 131 -13.38 29.22 15.77
N PRO A 132 -13.06 30.39 15.19
CA PRO A 132 -13.71 30.89 13.98
C PRO A 132 -13.56 29.92 12.81
N VAL A 133 -14.64 29.68 12.07
CA VAL A 133 -14.63 28.76 10.92
C VAL A 133 -14.47 29.53 9.61
N VAL A 134 -13.63 29.01 8.73
CA VAL A 134 -13.46 29.50 7.35
C VAL A 134 -13.70 28.34 6.39
N THR A 135 -14.54 28.53 5.38
CA THR A 135 -14.86 27.47 4.43
C THR A 135 -13.84 27.40 3.30
N THR A 136 -13.53 26.18 2.86
CA THR A 136 -12.81 25.89 1.62
C THR A 136 -13.79 25.43 0.53
N PRO A 137 -13.51 25.67 -0.76
CA PRO A 137 -14.40 25.28 -1.86
C PRO A 137 -14.74 23.80 -1.86
N LEU A 138 -16.02 23.47 -2.10
CA LEU A 138 -16.46 22.09 -2.27
C LEU A 138 -15.71 21.38 -3.40
N GLN A 139 -15.39 20.11 -3.17
CA GLN A 139 -14.81 19.21 -4.15
C GLN A 139 -15.83 18.09 -4.45
N PRO A 140 -16.90 18.38 -5.22
CA PRO A 140 -18.05 17.47 -5.34
C PRO A 140 -17.72 16.17 -6.08
N GLU A 141 -16.61 16.13 -6.81
CA GLU A 141 -16.11 14.90 -7.45
C GLU A 141 -15.52 13.89 -6.45
N PHE A 142 -15.30 14.28 -5.19
CA PHE A 142 -14.62 13.47 -4.18
C PHE A 142 -15.51 13.25 -2.96
N ASP A 143 -16.19 12.11 -2.93
CA ASP A 143 -16.90 11.62 -1.76
C ASP A 143 -15.95 10.82 -0.87
N SER A 144 -15.46 11.45 0.21
CA SER A 144 -14.55 10.84 1.18
C SER A 144 -15.07 9.52 1.74
N TYR A 145 -16.39 9.41 1.99
CA TYR A 145 -17.00 8.21 2.56
C TYR A 145 -17.06 7.07 1.54
N ALA A 146 -17.45 7.36 0.29
CA ALA A 146 -17.44 6.37 -0.78
C ALA A 146 -16.01 5.88 -1.08
N ILE A 147 -15.04 6.81 -1.10
CA ILE A 147 -13.62 6.50 -1.30
C ILE A 147 -13.10 5.60 -0.16
N ALA A 148 -13.38 5.93 1.10
CA ALA A 148 -12.94 5.13 2.25
C ALA A 148 -13.56 3.73 2.26
N ARG A 149 -14.83 3.58 1.82
CA ARG A 149 -15.51 2.27 1.76
C ARG A 149 -15.08 1.40 0.59
N ASN A 150 -14.63 1.99 -0.51
CA ASN A 150 -14.19 1.24 -1.69
C ASN A 150 -13.02 1.94 -2.40
N PRO A 151 -11.83 1.98 -1.79
CA PRO A 151 -10.67 2.69 -2.33
C PRO A 151 -10.26 2.16 -3.71
N VAL A 152 -10.41 0.86 -3.95
CA VAL A 152 -10.11 0.21 -5.24
C VAL A 152 -11.00 0.75 -6.36
N ALA A 153 -12.31 0.89 -6.12
CA ALA A 153 -13.23 1.45 -7.12
C ALA A 153 -13.01 2.95 -7.38
N HIS A 154 -12.47 3.66 -6.40
CA HIS A 154 -12.16 5.09 -6.48
C HIS A 154 -10.66 5.37 -6.65
N TRP A 155 -9.92 4.45 -7.26
CA TRP A 155 -8.45 4.51 -7.34
C TRP A 155 -7.90 5.84 -7.87
N SER A 156 -8.54 6.42 -8.90
CA SER A 156 -8.12 7.70 -9.48
C SER A 156 -8.24 8.87 -8.52
N ALA A 157 -9.09 8.76 -7.49
CA ALA A 157 -9.24 9.79 -6.46
C ALA A 157 -8.13 9.73 -5.39
N ILE A 158 -7.52 8.57 -5.18
CA ILE A 158 -6.49 8.37 -4.15
C ILE A 158 -5.23 9.13 -4.54
N HIS A 159 -4.67 9.88 -3.58
CA HIS A 159 -3.43 10.61 -3.76
C HIS A 159 -2.26 9.64 -3.98
N PRO A 160 -1.31 9.92 -4.90
CA PRO A 160 -0.20 9.01 -5.20
C PRO A 160 0.57 8.52 -3.96
N GLN A 161 0.80 9.40 -2.97
CA GLN A 161 1.51 9.05 -1.73
C GLN A 161 0.80 7.97 -0.88
N ALA A 162 -0.52 7.81 -1.04
CA ALA A 162 -1.29 6.78 -0.33
C ALA A 162 -1.44 5.48 -1.14
N ARG A 163 -1.24 5.50 -2.46
CA ARG A 163 -1.53 4.34 -3.34
C ARG A 163 -0.73 3.08 -2.99
N GLY A 164 0.50 3.25 -2.50
CA GLY A 164 1.34 2.11 -2.11
C GLY A 164 0.72 1.23 -1.03
N ASP A 165 -0.07 1.81 -0.12
CA ASP A 165 -0.72 1.06 0.96
C ASP A 165 -2.09 0.47 0.56
N TYR A 166 -2.62 0.86 -0.61
CA TYR A 166 -3.89 0.38 -1.16
C TYR A 166 -3.75 -0.53 -2.39
N THR A 167 -2.55 -0.66 -2.95
CA THR A 167 -2.27 -1.63 -4.03
C THR A 167 -2.03 -3.02 -3.44
N LYS A 168 -2.55 -4.06 -4.08
CA LYS A 168 -2.26 -5.46 -3.69
C LYS A 168 -1.09 -6.01 -4.50
N THR A 169 -0.09 -6.53 -3.82
CA THR A 169 1.06 -7.17 -4.46
C THR A 169 0.75 -8.62 -4.85
N VAL A 170 0.99 -8.98 -6.11
CA VAL A 170 0.72 -10.32 -6.64
C VAL A 170 1.98 -10.90 -7.27
N ALA A 171 2.59 -11.86 -6.58
CA ALA A 171 3.75 -12.60 -7.08
C ALA A 171 3.33 -13.65 -8.09
N ILE A 172 4.03 -13.71 -9.23
CA ILE A 172 3.95 -14.79 -10.20
C ILE A 172 5.18 -15.67 -10.02
N VAL A 173 4.99 -16.87 -9.51
CA VAL A 173 6.06 -17.84 -9.22
C VAL A 173 5.88 -19.09 -10.07
N GLY A 174 6.93 -19.89 -10.22
CA GLY A 174 6.89 -21.13 -10.99
C GLY A 174 8.25 -21.51 -11.54
N GLY A 175 8.31 -22.68 -12.17
CA GLY A 175 9.55 -23.24 -12.71
C GLY A 175 10.26 -22.34 -13.72
N GLU A 176 11.54 -22.63 -13.95
CA GLU A 176 12.37 -21.98 -14.95
C GLU A 176 11.73 -22.01 -16.35
N SER A 177 11.82 -20.90 -17.10
CA SER A 177 11.30 -20.74 -18.47
C SER A 177 9.81 -21.07 -18.69
N SER A 178 8.97 -20.95 -17.66
CA SER A 178 7.51 -21.11 -17.75
C SER A 178 6.76 -19.89 -18.34
N GLY A 179 7.48 -18.90 -18.88
CA GLY A 179 6.88 -17.68 -19.46
C GLY A 179 6.42 -16.64 -18.43
N LYS A 180 6.89 -16.71 -17.18
CA LYS A 180 6.53 -15.79 -16.07
C LYS A 180 6.69 -14.33 -16.44
N THR A 181 7.87 -13.91 -16.88
CA THR A 181 8.14 -12.52 -17.27
C THR A 181 7.19 -12.04 -18.38
N THR A 182 6.90 -12.89 -19.36
CA THR A 182 5.90 -12.57 -20.40
C THR A 182 4.50 -12.42 -19.82
N LEU A 183 4.10 -13.27 -18.85
CA LEU A 183 2.82 -13.15 -18.16
C LEU A 183 2.76 -11.88 -17.32
N VAL A 184 3.81 -11.56 -16.56
CA VAL A 184 3.92 -10.34 -15.75
C VAL A 184 3.70 -9.12 -16.62
N HIS A 185 4.38 -9.00 -17.76
CA HIS A 185 4.16 -7.90 -18.69
C HIS A 185 2.73 -7.87 -19.27
N LYS A 186 2.14 -9.03 -19.57
CA LYS A 186 0.74 -9.09 -20.06
C LYS A 186 -0.25 -8.61 -18.99
N LEU A 187 -0.07 -9.02 -17.74
CA LEU A 187 -0.91 -8.61 -16.62
C LEU A 187 -0.73 -7.12 -16.32
N ALA A 188 0.51 -6.63 -16.28
CA ALA A 188 0.82 -5.22 -16.10
C ALA A 188 0.14 -4.36 -17.17
N ASN A 189 0.26 -4.73 -18.45
CA ASN A 189 -0.39 -4.01 -19.55
C ASN A 189 -1.93 -4.10 -19.51
N TYR A 190 -2.48 -5.24 -19.09
CA TYR A 190 -3.93 -5.43 -19.00
C TYR A 190 -4.57 -4.58 -17.90
N TYR A 191 -3.93 -4.52 -16.73
CA TYR A 191 -4.42 -3.75 -15.57
C TYR A 191 -3.94 -2.30 -15.54
N GLY A 192 -3.00 -1.91 -16.42
CA GLY A 192 -2.27 -0.65 -16.28
C GLY A 192 -1.47 -0.59 -14.97
N ALA A 193 -0.98 -1.73 -14.50
CA ALA A 193 -0.33 -1.91 -13.21
C ALA A 193 1.18 -1.68 -13.28
N SER A 194 1.76 -1.21 -12.19
CA SER A 194 3.20 -1.25 -11.96
C SER A 194 3.66 -2.69 -11.76
N PHE A 195 4.94 -2.95 -12.01
CA PHE A 195 5.52 -4.26 -11.81
C PHE A 195 6.99 -4.22 -11.38
N ALA A 196 7.42 -5.27 -10.70
CA ALA A 196 8.83 -5.52 -10.39
C ALA A 196 9.30 -6.76 -11.15
N LEU A 197 10.48 -6.68 -11.76
CA LEU A 197 11.09 -7.80 -12.50
C LEU A 197 11.89 -8.72 -11.56
N GLU A 198 12.24 -9.91 -12.05
CA GLU A 198 13.11 -10.86 -11.33
C GLU A 198 14.52 -10.27 -11.19
N MET A 199 14.92 -9.83 -9.98
CA MET A 199 16.24 -9.23 -9.78
C MET A 199 17.40 -10.20 -10.00
N GLY A 200 17.21 -11.51 -9.75
CA GLY A 200 18.24 -12.50 -10.06
C GLY A 200 18.62 -12.49 -11.55
N ARG A 201 17.64 -12.34 -12.45
CA ARG A 201 17.88 -12.24 -13.89
C ARG A 201 18.59 -10.95 -14.26
N LEU A 202 18.25 -9.82 -13.64
CA LEU A 202 18.96 -8.56 -13.89
C LEU A 202 20.41 -8.64 -13.39
N TYR A 203 20.62 -9.16 -12.18
CA TYR A 203 21.94 -9.34 -11.58
C TYR A 203 22.87 -10.18 -12.45
N VAL A 204 22.38 -11.28 -13.03
CA VAL A 204 23.15 -12.09 -13.99
C VAL A 204 23.64 -11.25 -15.18
N GLY A 205 22.79 -10.36 -15.69
CA GLY A 205 23.14 -9.48 -16.80
C GLY A 205 24.10 -8.36 -16.42
N THR A 206 23.90 -7.74 -15.26
CA THR A 206 24.65 -6.53 -14.84
C THR A 206 25.97 -6.84 -14.14
N ASP A 207 26.02 -7.92 -13.36
CA ASP A 207 27.14 -8.22 -12.45
C ASP A 207 27.92 -9.49 -12.86
N LEU A 208 27.30 -10.41 -13.62
CA LEU A 208 27.89 -11.70 -14.00
C LEU A 208 28.14 -11.87 -15.52
N GLY A 209 27.94 -10.81 -16.31
CA GLY A 209 28.22 -10.82 -17.75
C GLY A 209 27.27 -11.69 -18.58
N GLY A 210 26.05 -11.93 -18.09
CA GLY A 210 25.00 -12.64 -18.81
C GLY A 210 25.01 -14.16 -18.64
N SER A 211 25.77 -14.69 -17.67
CA SER A 211 25.81 -16.13 -17.37
C SER A 211 25.72 -16.39 -15.87
N GLU A 212 24.91 -17.37 -15.48
CA GLU A 212 24.77 -17.81 -14.09
C GLU A 212 25.99 -18.61 -13.58
N VAL A 213 26.95 -18.98 -14.44
CA VAL A 213 28.13 -19.80 -14.06
C VAL A 213 28.97 -19.13 -12.97
N GLY A 214 28.99 -17.80 -12.94
CA GLY A 214 29.72 -17.03 -11.93
C GLY A 214 28.92 -16.75 -10.65
N LEU A 215 27.65 -17.15 -10.58
CA LEU A 215 26.78 -16.87 -9.44
C LEU A 215 27.23 -17.69 -8.23
N GLN A 216 27.42 -17.01 -7.10
CA GLN A 216 27.90 -17.60 -5.86
C GLN A 216 26.87 -17.46 -4.74
N TYR A 217 27.01 -18.30 -3.72
CA TYR A 217 26.18 -18.23 -2.51
C TYR A 217 26.08 -16.81 -1.89
N ASN A 218 27.11 -15.99 -1.97
CA ASN A 218 27.10 -14.64 -1.38
C ASN A 218 26.29 -13.62 -2.21
N ASP A 219 25.92 -13.94 -3.45
CA ASP A 219 25.18 -13.04 -4.34
C ASP A 219 23.68 -13.05 -4.05
N TYR A 220 23.17 -14.13 -3.44
CA TYR A 220 21.74 -14.25 -3.10
C TYR A 220 21.26 -13.17 -2.11
N GLY A 221 22.11 -12.74 -1.18
CA GLY A 221 21.80 -11.64 -0.26
C GLY A 221 21.54 -10.32 -0.98
N PRO A 222 22.51 -9.81 -1.76
CA PRO A 222 22.33 -8.66 -2.64
C PRO A 222 21.13 -8.77 -3.58
N ILE A 223 20.94 -9.92 -4.24
CA ILE A 223 19.80 -10.16 -5.14
C ILE A 223 18.47 -10.00 -4.40
N ALA A 224 18.33 -10.59 -3.21
CA ALA A 224 17.11 -10.47 -2.41
C ALA A 224 16.87 -9.02 -1.96
N LEU A 225 17.90 -8.29 -1.55
CA LEU A 225 17.76 -6.89 -1.15
C LEU A 225 17.33 -6.01 -2.33
N GLN A 226 17.93 -6.19 -3.50
CA GLN A 226 17.54 -5.48 -4.72
C GLN A 226 16.08 -5.82 -5.09
N HIS A 227 15.65 -7.07 -4.91
CA HIS A 227 14.28 -7.49 -5.21
C HIS A 227 13.27 -6.81 -4.28
N ALA A 228 13.58 -6.74 -2.99
CA ALA A 228 12.75 -6.02 -2.01
C ALA A 228 12.63 -4.53 -2.36
N GLN A 229 13.72 -3.89 -2.80
CA GLN A 229 13.69 -2.50 -3.24
C GLN A 229 12.84 -2.32 -4.49
N ALA A 230 12.99 -3.18 -5.50
CA ALA A 230 12.20 -3.14 -6.73
C ALA A 230 10.69 -3.30 -6.47
N ILE A 231 10.31 -4.21 -5.56
CA ILE A 231 8.91 -4.40 -5.13
C ILE A 231 8.38 -3.14 -4.45
N ARG A 232 9.15 -2.58 -3.51
CA ARG A 232 8.79 -1.35 -2.80
C ARG A 232 8.57 -0.19 -3.77
N ASP A 233 9.47 0.00 -4.73
CA ASP A 233 9.37 1.08 -5.72
C ASP A 233 8.17 0.90 -6.65
N ALA A 234 7.88 -0.34 -7.06
CA ALA A 234 6.71 -0.65 -7.87
C ALA A 234 5.39 -0.38 -7.11
N ALA A 235 5.33 -0.72 -5.83
CA ALA A 235 4.16 -0.45 -4.99
C ALA A 235 4.00 1.05 -4.70
N ALA A 236 5.09 1.75 -4.33
CA ALA A 236 5.08 3.20 -4.07
C ALA A 236 4.62 4.01 -5.28
N ASN A 237 4.93 3.53 -6.49
CA ASN A 237 4.50 4.13 -7.75
C ASN A 237 3.28 3.43 -8.37
N ALA A 238 2.45 2.78 -7.57
CA ALA A 238 1.32 2.01 -8.07
C ALA A 238 0.38 2.86 -8.93
N THR A 239 0.24 2.45 -10.18
CA THR A 239 -0.66 3.05 -11.16
C THR A 239 -2.04 2.39 -11.15
N ALA A 240 -2.16 1.20 -10.56
CA ALA A 240 -3.40 0.45 -10.41
C ALA A 240 -3.51 -0.16 -8.99
N PRO A 241 -4.71 -0.61 -8.58
CA PRO A 241 -4.93 -1.32 -7.31
C PRO A 241 -4.20 -2.66 -7.16
N VAL A 242 -3.39 -3.05 -8.15
CA VAL A 242 -2.56 -4.24 -8.13
C VAL A 242 -1.16 -3.88 -8.61
N THR A 243 -0.15 -4.48 -7.97
CA THR A 243 1.26 -4.42 -8.36
C THR A 243 1.72 -5.84 -8.67
N ILE A 244 2.23 -6.09 -9.87
CA ILE A 244 2.61 -7.44 -10.31
C ILE A 244 4.10 -7.68 -10.04
N VAL A 245 4.45 -8.79 -9.40
CA VAL A 245 5.84 -9.10 -9.07
C VAL A 245 6.27 -10.35 -9.82
N ASP A 246 7.33 -10.25 -10.63
CA ASP A 246 7.97 -11.40 -11.25
C ASP A 246 8.84 -12.10 -10.21
N THR A 247 8.36 -13.25 -9.72
CA THR A 247 8.97 -14.06 -8.67
C THR A 247 9.02 -13.42 -7.27
N ASP A 248 9.35 -14.24 -6.26
CA ASP A 248 9.41 -13.84 -4.85
C ASP A 248 10.68 -14.35 -4.16
N PHE A 249 10.82 -14.04 -2.88
CA PHE A 249 11.98 -14.46 -2.08
C PHE A 249 12.05 -15.99 -1.89
N VAL A 250 10.91 -16.68 -1.95
CA VAL A 250 10.86 -18.15 -1.95
C VAL A 250 11.58 -18.70 -3.17
N THR A 251 11.39 -18.09 -4.33
CA THR A 251 12.06 -18.52 -5.55
C THR A 251 13.58 -18.33 -5.46
N THR A 252 14.04 -17.18 -4.96
CA THR A 252 15.47 -16.93 -4.71
C THR A 252 16.06 -17.94 -3.72
N GLN A 253 15.34 -18.25 -2.65
CA GLN A 253 15.74 -19.24 -1.65
C GLN A 253 15.77 -20.67 -2.23
N ALA A 254 14.84 -20.99 -3.13
CA ALA A 254 14.81 -22.27 -3.83
C ALA A 254 16.00 -22.44 -4.78
N PHE A 255 16.39 -21.40 -5.52
CA PHE A 255 17.61 -21.43 -6.33
C PHE A 255 18.85 -21.61 -5.47
N CYS A 256 18.96 -20.88 -4.36
CA CYS A 256 20.07 -21.06 -3.41
C CYS A 256 20.18 -22.51 -2.93
N GLU A 257 19.09 -23.12 -2.48
CA GLU A 257 19.16 -24.49 -1.99
C GLU A 257 19.39 -25.53 -3.09
N GLU A 258 18.95 -25.26 -4.33
CA GLU A 258 19.17 -26.18 -5.45
C GLU A 258 20.62 -26.16 -5.93
N TYR A 259 21.21 -24.97 -6.10
CA TYR A 259 22.57 -24.83 -6.62
C TYR A 259 23.66 -24.96 -5.56
N GLU A 260 23.40 -24.49 -4.33
CA GLU A 260 24.41 -24.44 -3.25
C GLU A 260 24.21 -25.56 -2.22
N GLY A 261 23.11 -26.30 -2.30
CA GLY A 261 22.79 -27.39 -1.36
C GLY A 261 22.50 -26.93 0.07
N ARG A 262 22.33 -25.62 0.32
CA ARG A 262 22.06 -25.03 1.64
C ARG A 262 21.19 -23.78 1.54
N SER A 263 20.49 -23.45 2.63
CA SER A 263 19.64 -22.26 2.72
C SER A 263 20.43 -20.99 3.03
N HIS A 264 19.92 -19.82 2.59
CA HIS A 264 20.53 -18.52 2.91
C HIS A 264 19.73 -17.81 4.00
N PRO A 265 20.29 -17.60 5.21
CA PRO A 265 19.53 -17.10 6.36
C PRO A 265 18.91 -15.71 6.13
N PHE A 266 19.63 -14.82 5.43
CA PHE A 266 19.09 -13.51 5.06
C PHE A 266 17.93 -13.59 4.06
N VAL A 267 17.98 -14.51 3.09
CA VAL A 267 16.89 -14.66 2.10
C VAL A 267 15.67 -15.29 2.78
N ALA A 268 15.89 -16.25 3.68
CA ALA A 268 14.83 -16.79 4.53
C ALA A 268 14.14 -15.69 5.36
N ALA A 269 14.91 -14.77 5.97
CA ALA A 269 14.34 -13.62 6.66
C ALA A 269 13.54 -12.70 5.72
N CYS A 270 14.02 -12.49 4.49
CA CYS A 270 13.27 -11.71 3.49
C CYS A 270 11.90 -12.31 3.15
N ILE A 271 11.75 -13.65 3.14
CA ILE A 271 10.46 -14.32 2.92
C ILE A 271 9.45 -13.92 4.02
N ASP A 272 9.91 -13.83 5.26
CA ASP A 272 9.05 -13.55 6.41
C ASP A 272 8.74 -12.05 6.57
N GLU A 273 9.72 -11.19 6.31
CA GLU A 273 9.59 -9.74 6.49
C GLU A 273 8.89 -9.04 5.31
N PHE A 274 9.15 -9.48 4.08
CA PHE A 274 8.65 -8.81 2.87
C PHE A 274 7.50 -9.60 2.22
N ARG A 275 6.47 -9.88 3.01
CA ARG A 275 5.29 -10.64 2.56
C ARG A 275 4.54 -9.92 1.46
N LEU A 276 4.28 -10.65 0.39
CA LEU A 276 3.39 -10.24 -0.69
C LEU A 276 1.95 -10.65 -0.35
N ASP A 277 0.96 -9.86 -0.77
CA ASP A 277 -0.45 -10.13 -0.45
C ASP A 277 -0.92 -11.47 -1.04
N HIS A 278 -0.52 -11.75 -2.29
CA HIS A 278 -0.89 -12.96 -2.99
C HIS A 278 0.28 -13.54 -3.77
N THR A 279 0.31 -14.87 -3.86
CA THR A 279 1.25 -15.62 -4.68
C THR A 279 0.46 -16.52 -5.61
N ILE A 280 0.73 -16.44 -6.91
CA ILE A 280 0.18 -17.31 -7.95
C ILE A 280 1.31 -18.19 -8.46
N MET A 281 1.18 -19.50 -8.27
CA MET A 281 2.16 -20.47 -8.74
C MET A 281 1.70 -21.10 -10.05
N LEU A 282 2.52 -20.94 -11.09
CA LEU A 282 2.32 -21.55 -12.40
C LEU A 282 2.86 -22.98 -12.39
N ASP A 283 2.02 -23.89 -12.88
CA ASP A 283 2.37 -25.29 -13.14
C ASP A 283 3.37 -25.42 -14.31
N ASN A 284 4.20 -26.46 -14.27
CA ASN A 284 5.30 -26.74 -15.20
C ASN A 284 4.87 -27.30 -16.58
N ASN A 285 3.58 -27.29 -16.92
CA ASN A 285 3.08 -27.89 -18.17
C ASN A 285 3.33 -27.09 -19.46
N THR A 286 4.24 -26.11 -19.43
CA THR A 286 4.69 -25.36 -20.61
C THR A 286 5.93 -26.00 -21.28
N PRO A 287 5.99 -26.05 -22.62
CA PRO A 287 7.20 -26.48 -23.33
C PRO A 287 8.38 -25.62 -22.92
N TRP A 288 9.50 -26.25 -22.57
CA TRP A 288 10.72 -25.51 -22.23
C TRP A 288 11.23 -24.79 -23.49
N ILE A 289 11.54 -23.50 -23.34
CA ILE A 289 12.18 -22.69 -24.38
C ILE A 289 13.56 -22.33 -23.86
N ASP A 290 14.57 -22.75 -24.62
CA ASP A 290 15.97 -22.40 -24.35
C ASP A 290 16.16 -20.89 -24.49
N ASP A 291 16.44 -20.20 -23.40
CA ASP A 291 16.81 -18.77 -23.41
C ASP A 291 18.33 -18.57 -23.33
N GLY A 292 19.12 -19.65 -23.42
CA GLY A 292 20.58 -19.62 -23.48
C GLY A 292 21.30 -19.31 -22.17
N MET A 293 20.57 -19.13 -21.06
CA MET A 293 21.17 -18.73 -19.78
C MET A 293 21.21 -19.84 -18.71
N ARG A 294 20.57 -21.01 -18.92
CA ARG A 294 20.03 -21.80 -17.80
C ARG A 294 20.23 -23.32 -17.87
N SER A 295 20.28 -23.98 -16.70
CA SER A 295 20.73 -25.39 -16.52
C SER A 295 19.64 -26.40 -16.09
N LEU A 296 18.47 -25.99 -15.59
CA LEU A 296 17.43 -26.91 -15.08
C LEU A 296 16.39 -27.27 -16.16
N GLY A 297 16.86 -27.80 -17.29
CA GLY A 297 16.01 -28.11 -18.46
C GLY A 297 15.27 -29.45 -18.41
N THR A 298 15.69 -30.41 -17.58
CA THR A 298 15.08 -31.76 -17.60
C THR A 298 13.75 -31.81 -16.82
N PRO A 299 12.78 -32.67 -17.20
CA PRO A 299 11.54 -32.84 -16.46
C PRO A 299 11.75 -33.16 -14.97
N GLU A 300 12.78 -33.94 -14.64
CA GLU A 300 13.13 -34.31 -13.27
C GLU A 300 13.65 -33.11 -12.50
N ALA A 301 14.51 -32.28 -13.11
CA ALA A 301 15.02 -31.05 -12.49
C ALA A 301 13.89 -30.06 -12.21
N ARG A 302 12.99 -29.88 -13.17
CA ARG A 302 11.79 -29.02 -13.01
C ARG A 302 10.88 -29.50 -11.89
N GLY A 303 10.63 -30.82 -11.81
CA GLY A 303 9.82 -31.41 -10.74
C GLY A 303 10.48 -31.34 -9.36
N ARG A 304 11.82 -31.41 -9.28
CA ARG A 304 12.55 -31.17 -8.01
C ARG A 304 12.42 -29.72 -7.57
N PHE A 305 12.63 -28.77 -8.48
CA PHE A 305 12.52 -27.35 -8.17
C PHE A 305 11.11 -26.96 -7.73
N GLU A 306 10.09 -27.50 -8.39
CA GLU A 306 8.69 -27.27 -8.02
C GLU A 306 8.36 -27.79 -6.62
N ARG A 307 8.78 -29.02 -6.29
CA ARG A 307 8.64 -29.55 -4.92
C ARG A 307 9.35 -28.67 -3.91
N ARG A 308 10.56 -28.20 -4.24
CA ARG A 308 11.32 -27.29 -3.38
C ARG A 308 10.53 -26.01 -3.12
N LEU A 309 9.98 -25.36 -4.15
CA LEU A 309 9.12 -24.17 -3.97
C LEU A 309 7.97 -24.45 -3.01
N VAL A 310 7.23 -25.55 -3.21
CA VAL A 310 6.12 -25.96 -2.33
C VAL A 310 6.58 -26.19 -0.89
N ASP A 311 7.73 -26.84 -0.70
CA ASP A 311 8.30 -27.09 0.62
C ASP A 311 8.71 -25.78 1.32
N ILE A 312 9.27 -24.81 0.59
CA ILE A 312 9.60 -23.49 1.15
C ILE A 312 8.31 -22.73 1.50
N PHE A 313 7.32 -22.72 0.61
CA PHE A 313 6.01 -22.09 0.90
C PHE A 313 5.40 -22.65 2.18
N ALA A 314 5.40 -23.98 2.35
CA ALA A 314 4.91 -24.63 3.56
C ALA A 314 5.73 -24.25 4.81
N ARG A 315 7.06 -24.23 4.72
CA ARG A 315 7.97 -23.82 5.83
C ARG A 315 7.67 -22.40 6.33
N HIS A 316 7.23 -21.52 5.44
CA HIS A 316 6.96 -20.12 5.74
C HIS A 316 5.44 -19.81 5.83
N ASP A 317 4.55 -20.81 5.89
CA ASP A 317 3.09 -20.58 5.96
C ASP A 317 2.55 -19.65 4.84
N ILE A 318 3.05 -19.83 3.62
CA ILE A 318 2.54 -19.17 2.42
C ILE A 318 1.63 -20.16 1.69
N LYS A 319 0.43 -19.71 1.35
CA LYS A 319 -0.54 -20.50 0.58
C LYS A 319 -0.61 -19.98 -0.87
N PRO A 320 0.19 -20.54 -1.80
CA PRO A 320 0.15 -20.11 -3.19
C PRO A 320 -1.17 -20.56 -3.85
N HIS A 321 -1.65 -19.72 -4.76
CA HIS A 321 -2.77 -20.02 -5.62
C HIS A 321 -2.25 -20.81 -6.81
N MET A 322 -2.46 -22.12 -6.77
CA MET A 322 -1.99 -23.04 -7.79
C MET A 322 -2.81 -22.88 -9.08
N LEU A 323 -2.17 -22.46 -10.17
CA LEU A 323 -2.77 -22.44 -11.49
C LEU A 323 -2.30 -23.65 -12.31
N ILE A 324 -3.07 -24.73 -12.19
CA ILE A 324 -2.89 -25.95 -12.98
C ILE A 324 -3.47 -25.69 -14.37
N SER A 325 -2.66 -25.71 -15.43
CA SER A 325 -3.21 -25.59 -16.80
C SER A 325 -2.49 -26.48 -17.79
N GLN A 326 -3.28 -27.23 -18.57
CA GLN A 326 -2.81 -28.06 -19.69
C GLN A 326 -2.72 -27.29 -21.04
N ILE A 327 -2.93 -25.96 -21.10
CA ILE A 327 -3.15 -25.26 -22.38
C ILE A 327 -2.64 -23.80 -22.36
N THR A 328 -2.10 -23.36 -23.52
CA THR A 328 -1.65 -22.02 -24.00
C THR A 328 -1.68 -20.81 -23.04
N MET A 329 -0.67 -19.95 -23.17
CA MET A 329 -0.51 -18.67 -22.45
C MET A 329 -1.75 -17.76 -22.38
N ARG A 330 -2.69 -17.88 -23.33
CA ARG A 330 -3.98 -17.15 -23.31
C ARG A 330 -4.90 -17.60 -22.15
N VAL A 331 -4.94 -18.90 -21.86
CA VAL A 331 -5.77 -19.46 -20.79
C VAL A 331 -5.20 -19.12 -19.42
N ILE A 332 -3.87 -19.22 -19.28
CA ILE A 332 -3.15 -18.82 -18.07
C ILE A 332 -3.43 -17.35 -17.75
N SER A 333 -3.26 -16.46 -18.73
CA SER A 333 -3.54 -15.03 -18.56
C SER A 333 -4.99 -14.76 -18.12
N LYS A 334 -5.98 -15.42 -18.73
CA LYS A 334 -7.40 -15.28 -18.31
C LYS A 334 -7.64 -15.75 -16.88
N ARG A 335 -7.02 -16.86 -16.45
CA ARG A 335 -7.16 -17.38 -15.10
C ARG A 335 -6.48 -16.49 -14.06
N CYS A 336 -5.28 -15.99 -14.36
CA CYS A 336 -4.62 -14.97 -13.54
C CYS A 336 -5.49 -13.72 -13.40
N CYS A 337 -6.10 -13.25 -14.50
CA CYS A 337 -7.01 -12.11 -14.42
C CYS A 337 -8.20 -12.37 -13.50
N LEU A 338 -8.80 -13.57 -13.58
CA LEU A 338 -9.91 -13.94 -12.71
C LEU A 338 -9.50 -13.99 -11.23
N SER A 339 -8.33 -14.59 -10.92
CA SER A 339 -7.79 -14.63 -9.56
C SER A 339 -7.48 -13.23 -9.02
N ILE A 340 -6.83 -12.37 -9.82
CA ILE A 340 -6.52 -10.99 -9.43
C ILE A 340 -7.81 -10.19 -9.19
N SER A 341 -8.81 -10.34 -10.05
CA SER A 341 -10.11 -9.70 -9.83
C SER A 341 -10.80 -10.20 -8.56
N MET A 342 -10.64 -11.48 -8.21
CA MET A 342 -11.13 -12.00 -6.94
C MET A 342 -10.37 -11.38 -5.76
N PHE A 343 -9.04 -11.28 -5.82
CA PHE A 343 -8.21 -10.67 -4.77
C PHE A 343 -8.55 -9.20 -4.49
N MET A 344 -9.00 -8.46 -5.50
CA MET A 344 -9.47 -7.08 -5.32
C MET A 344 -10.84 -6.97 -4.64
N VAL A 345 -11.62 -8.06 -4.59
CA VAL A 345 -12.98 -8.11 -4.03
C VAL A 345 -13.02 -8.93 -2.73
N ASP A 346 -12.06 -9.83 -2.52
CA ASP A 346 -12.05 -10.79 -1.43
C ASP A 346 -11.75 -10.10 -0.10
N ARG A 347 -12.80 -10.02 0.71
CA ARG A 347 -12.77 -9.55 2.10
C ARG A 347 -12.11 -10.66 2.90
N ARG A 348 -10.88 -10.46 3.37
CA ARG A 348 -10.04 -11.51 3.99
C ARG A 348 -10.87 -12.55 4.78
N GLN A 349 -11.07 -13.74 4.22
CA GLN A 349 -11.40 -14.92 5.02
C GLN A 349 -10.13 -15.34 5.77
N GLY A 350 -10.04 -14.95 7.03
CA GLY A 350 -9.06 -15.52 7.96
C GLY A 350 -8.28 -14.48 8.76
N LYS A 351 -8.86 -14.03 9.86
CA LYS A 351 -8.16 -13.76 11.13
C LYS A 351 -9.22 -13.68 12.24
N ASN A 352 -9.52 -14.83 12.85
CA ASN A 352 -10.18 -14.87 14.15
C ASN A 352 -9.08 -15.03 15.22
N SER A 353 -9.19 -14.17 16.25
CA SER A 353 -8.61 -14.27 17.59
C SER A 353 -7.10 -14.51 17.74
N ASP A 354 -6.37 -13.48 18.15
CA ASP A 354 -5.89 -13.43 19.53
C ASP A 354 -5.49 -12.01 19.94
N GLY A 355 -6.08 -11.54 21.03
CA GLY A 355 -5.79 -10.24 21.61
C GLY A 355 -4.51 -10.26 22.44
N LYS A 356 -3.81 -9.13 22.47
CA LYS A 356 -3.28 -8.55 23.70
C LYS A 356 -2.83 -7.11 23.50
N ASN A 357 -3.38 -6.27 24.38
CA ASN A 357 -2.95 -4.95 24.79
C ASN A 357 -1.43 -4.88 25.03
N SER A 358 -0.80 -3.79 24.58
CA SER A 358 0.17 -3.05 25.40
C SER A 358 0.42 -1.66 24.83
N ASP A 359 0.11 -0.67 25.66
CA ASP A 359 0.47 0.74 25.59
C ASP A 359 1.94 0.96 25.20
N ASN A 360 2.17 1.98 24.36
CA ASN A 360 3.20 2.97 24.66
C ASN A 360 2.94 4.27 23.90
N THR A 361 2.38 5.21 24.67
CA THR A 361 2.26 6.64 24.39
C THR A 361 3.62 7.25 24.06
N LYS A 362 3.73 7.88 22.89
CA LYS A 362 4.63 9.03 22.68
C LYS A 362 3.92 10.07 21.84
N ILE A 363 3.55 11.16 22.51
CA ILE A 363 3.22 12.46 21.93
C ILE A 363 4.56 13.16 21.70
N ILE A 364 4.96 13.33 20.43
CA ILE A 364 5.61 14.53 19.88
C ILE A 364 5.14 14.66 18.44
#